data_AF-A0A257SXH4-F1
#
_entry.id   AF-A0A257SXH4-F1
#
_cell.length_a   1.000
_cell.length_b   1.000
_cell.length_c   1.000
_cell.angle_alpha   90.00
_cell.angle_beta   90.00
_cell.angle_gamma   90.00
#
_symmetry.space_group_name_H-M   'P 1'
#
loop_
_entity.id
_entity.type
_entity.pdbx_description
1 polymer ?
#
loop_
_entity_poly.entity_id
_entity_poly.type
_entity_poly.pdbx_seq_one_letter_code
_entity_poly.pdbx_strand_id
1 'polypeptide(L)'
;MTLSELLRYLDTNTDYPILDGSVEETLVKARAGSHRDALVGTIVAAFTQAFGCESPDCLVDRAGTIKAMGPIRLKYMGDDAPLEAFRLVQHLVVVIDGAFNEEALRLKGS
;
A
#
# COMPACT_ATOMS: atom_id res chain seq x y z
N MET A 1 12.58 -5.90 -1.42
CA MET A 1 11.81 -4.86 -0.72
C MET A 1 11.00 -5.46 0.43
N THR A 2 11.07 -4.81 1.60
CA THR A 2 10.24 -5.11 2.78
C THR A 2 8.94 -4.28 2.77
N LEU A 3 7.95 -4.67 3.57
CA LEU A 3 6.72 -3.90 3.75
C LEU A 3 7.01 -2.50 4.32
N SER A 4 7.97 -2.39 5.25
CA SER A 4 8.43 -1.10 5.78
C SER A 4 8.98 -0.18 4.69
N GLU A 5 9.82 -0.71 3.80
CA GLU A 5 10.37 0.04 2.66
C GLU A 5 9.26 0.50 1.71
N LEU A 6 8.31 -0.39 1.39
CA LEU A 6 7.19 -0.04 0.53
C LEU A 6 6.33 1.07 1.16
N LEU A 7 5.94 0.94 2.43
CA LEU A 7 5.08 1.92 3.09
C LEU A 7 5.75 3.28 3.19
N ARG A 8 7.05 3.34 3.51
CA ARG A 8 7.82 4.60 3.51
C ARG A 8 7.94 5.19 2.11
N TYR A 9 8.13 4.35 1.10
CA TYR A 9 8.17 4.81 -0.28
C TYR A 9 6.85 5.45 -0.69
N LEU A 10 5.72 4.80 -0.40
CA LEU A 10 4.39 5.33 -0.73
C LEU A 10 4.10 6.63 0.04
N ASP A 11 4.47 6.71 1.31
CA ASP A 11 4.32 7.93 2.13
C ASP A 11 5.14 9.09 1.58
N THR A 12 6.34 8.82 1.07
CA THR A 12 7.24 9.83 0.51
C THR A 12 6.82 10.28 -0.89
N ASN A 13 6.21 9.39 -1.68
CA ASN A 13 5.90 9.61 -3.10
C ASN A 13 4.42 9.87 -3.37
N THR A 14 3.61 10.07 -2.33
CA THR A 14 2.20 10.45 -2.47
C THR A 14 1.81 11.51 -1.45
N ASP A 15 0.73 12.25 -1.73
CA ASP A 15 0.14 13.19 -0.77
C ASP A 15 -0.82 12.50 0.22
N TYR A 16 -0.89 11.17 0.22
CA TYR A 16 -1.77 10.41 1.09
C TYR A 16 -1.07 10.10 2.42
N PRO A 17 -1.80 10.09 3.54
CA PRO A 17 -1.21 9.82 4.85
C PRO A 17 -0.96 8.31 5.00
N ILE A 18 0.01 7.74 4.28
CA ILE A 18 0.28 6.30 4.30
C ILE A 18 0.75 5.85 5.68
N LEU A 19 1.60 6.66 6.33
CA LEU A 19 2.03 6.41 7.70
C LEU A 19 1.16 7.17 8.70
N ASP A 20 0.63 6.42 9.67
CA ASP A 20 -0.06 6.95 10.83
C ASP A 20 0.77 6.75 12.10
N GLY A 21 1.90 7.46 12.15
CA GLY A 21 2.92 7.33 13.19
C GLY A 21 4.14 6.56 12.67
N SER A 22 4.65 5.62 13.45
CA SER A 22 5.67 4.68 12.95
C SER A 22 5.07 3.66 11.96
N VAL A 23 5.92 2.90 11.26
CA VAL A 23 5.45 1.80 10.39
C VAL A 23 4.70 0.77 11.22
N GLU A 24 5.23 0.38 12.38
CA GLU A 24 4.63 -0.56 13.31
C GLU A 24 3.26 -0.07 13.78
N GLU A 25 3.16 1.20 14.18
CA GLU A 25 1.90 1.83 14.58
C GLU A 25 0.89 1.84 13.44
N THR A 26 1.34 2.15 12.22
CA THR A 26 0.51 2.14 11.01
C THR A 26 -0.07 0.75 10.76
N LEU A 27 0.75 -0.30 10.83
CA LEU A 27 0.30 -1.69 10.65
C LEU A 27 -0.72 -2.09 11.72
N VAL A 28 -0.47 -1.73 12.99
CA VAL A 28 -1.42 -1.99 14.09
C VAL A 28 -2.75 -1.27 13.86
N LYS A 29 -2.71 0.02 13.52
CA LYS A 29 -3.91 0.83 13.27
C LYS A 29 -4.69 0.35 12.05
N ALA A 30 -4.00 -0.02 10.97
CA ALA A 30 -4.60 -0.57 9.78
C ALA A 30 -5.38 -1.86 10.09
N ARG A 31 -4.77 -2.80 10.83
CA ARG A 31 -5.46 -4.04 11.27
C ARG A 31 -6.65 -3.76 12.18
N ALA A 32 -6.51 -2.79 13.07
CA ALA A 32 -7.58 -2.39 13.99
C ALA A 32 -8.66 -1.52 13.33
N GLY A 33 -8.53 -1.14 12.06
CA GLY A 33 -9.45 -0.21 11.38
C GLY A 33 -9.46 1.20 11.99
N SER A 34 -8.40 1.59 12.68
CA SER A 34 -8.27 2.87 13.41
C SER A 34 -7.24 3.81 12.80
N HIS A 35 -6.80 3.51 11.57
CA HIS A 35 -5.95 4.40 10.79
C HIS A 35 -6.67 5.71 10.51
N ARG A 36 -5.96 6.86 10.62
CA ARG A 36 -6.54 8.20 10.46
C ARG A 36 -7.27 8.41 9.14
N ASP A 37 -6.83 7.73 8.09
CA ASP A 37 -7.52 7.60 6.81
C ASP A 37 -8.02 6.16 6.64
N ALA A 38 -9.34 5.98 6.59
CA ALA A 38 -9.95 4.66 6.58
C ALA A 38 -9.64 3.86 5.30
N LEU A 39 -9.52 4.52 4.15
CA LEU A 39 -9.22 3.85 2.89
C LEU A 39 -7.76 3.42 2.84
N VAL A 40 -6.85 4.33 3.22
CA VAL A 40 -5.42 4.00 3.34
C VAL A 40 -5.21 2.86 4.33
N GLY A 41 -5.85 2.90 5.50
CA GLY A 41 -5.79 1.82 6.48
C GLY A 41 -6.27 0.48 5.91
N THR A 42 -7.35 0.50 5.13
CA THR A 42 -7.86 -0.70 4.43
C THR A 42 -6.84 -1.26 3.43
N ILE A 43 -6.16 -0.38 2.69
CA ILE A 43 -5.13 -0.76 1.72
C ILE A 43 -3.91 -1.38 2.41
N VAL A 44 -3.41 -0.74 3.47
CA VAL A 44 -2.29 -1.26 4.26
C VAL A 44 -2.63 -2.62 4.89
N ALA A 45 -3.85 -2.77 5.42
CA ALA A 45 -4.33 -4.05 5.94
C ALA A 45 -4.37 -5.13 4.85
N ALA A 46 -4.82 -4.78 3.63
CA ALA A 46 -4.84 -5.71 2.50
C ALA A 46 -3.44 -6.21 2.11
N PHE A 47 -2.39 -5.38 2.23
CA PHE A 47 -1.02 -5.84 2.02
C PHE A 47 -0.61 -6.89 3.04
N THR A 48 -0.80 -6.64 4.34
CA THR A 48 -0.45 -7.62 5.38
C THR A 48 -1.19 -8.95 5.20
N GLN A 49 -2.47 -8.90 4.80
CA GLN A 49 -3.28 -10.09 4.52
C GLN A 49 -2.78 -10.85 3.29
N ALA A 50 -2.40 -10.15 2.22
CA ALA A 50 -1.94 -10.77 0.98
C ALA A 50 -0.64 -11.57 1.15
N PHE A 51 0.26 -11.11 2.03
CA PHE A 51 1.54 -11.77 2.31
C PHE A 51 1.50 -12.69 3.54
N GLY A 52 0.38 -12.74 4.27
CA GLY A 52 0.23 -13.55 5.47
C GLY A 52 1.22 -13.18 6.58
N CYS A 53 1.65 -11.91 6.62
CA CYS A 53 2.66 -11.45 7.56
C CYS A 53 2.32 -10.06 8.10
N GLU A 54 2.52 -9.91 9.40
CA GLU A 54 2.16 -8.74 10.17
C GLU A 54 3.37 -7.89 10.58
N SER A 55 4.57 -8.32 10.19
CA SER A 55 5.85 -7.68 10.52
C SER A 55 6.22 -6.62 9.45
N PRO A 56 6.77 -5.46 9.86
CA PRO A 56 7.38 -4.49 8.93
C PRO A 56 8.46 -5.09 8.03
N ASP A 57 9.18 -6.09 8.53
CA ASP A 57 10.29 -6.74 7.80
C ASP A 57 9.81 -7.81 6.82
N CYS A 58 8.50 -7.99 6.66
CA CYS A 58 7.93 -8.90 5.67
C CYS A 58 8.44 -8.55 4.28
N LEU A 59 8.98 -9.54 3.56
CA LEU A 59 9.29 -9.39 2.15
C LEU A 59 8.01 -9.35 1.33
N VAL A 60 7.90 -8.31 0.50
CA VAL A 60 6.78 -8.11 -0.41
C VAL A 60 7.28 -8.14 -1.84
N ASP A 61 6.42 -8.59 -2.74
CA ASP A 61 6.69 -8.57 -4.18
C ASP A 61 5.62 -7.78 -4.93
N ARG A 62 5.96 -7.40 -6.17
CA ARG A 62 5.08 -6.62 -7.04
C ARG A 62 3.75 -7.29 -7.28
N ALA A 63 3.75 -8.58 -7.62
CA ALA A 63 2.56 -9.29 -8.02
C ALA A 63 1.56 -9.43 -6.86
N GLY A 64 2.05 -9.78 -5.67
CA GLY A 64 1.26 -9.86 -4.43
C GLY A 64 0.67 -8.51 -4.04
N THR A 65 1.47 -7.44 -4.11
CA THR A 65 1.04 -6.09 -3.74
C THR A 65 -0.04 -5.57 -4.69
N ILE A 66 0.15 -5.71 -6.01
CA ILE A 66 -0.83 -5.29 -7.01
C ILE A 66 -2.10 -6.14 -6.93
N LYS A 67 -1.96 -7.46 -6.69
CA LYS A 67 -3.11 -8.35 -6.49
C LYS A 67 -3.94 -7.98 -5.27
N ALA A 68 -3.30 -7.55 -4.17
CA ALA A 68 -3.99 -7.09 -2.96
C ALA A 68 -4.90 -5.87 -3.23
N MET A 69 -4.54 -5.02 -4.19
CA MET A 69 -5.35 -3.87 -4.60
C MET A 69 -6.58 -4.25 -5.43
N GLY A 70 -6.64 -5.46 -5.99
CA GLY A 70 -7.69 -5.90 -6.92
C GLY A 70 -9.11 -5.72 -6.39
N PRO A 71 -9.46 -6.33 -5.24
CA PRO A 71 -10.80 -6.17 -4.65
C PRO A 71 -11.15 -4.72 -4.30
N ILE A 72 -10.17 -3.95 -3.80
CA ILE A 72 -10.35 -2.54 -3.44
C ILE A 72 -10.65 -1.71 -4.69
N ARG A 73 -9.87 -1.92 -5.75
CA ARG A 73 -10.07 -1.28 -7.05
C ARG A 73 -11.44 -1.60 -7.64
N LEU A 74 -11.86 -2.87 -7.61
CA LEU A 74 -13.20 -3.25 -8.09
C LEU A 74 -14.31 -2.54 -7.31
N LYS A 75 -14.17 -2.45 -5.97
CA LYS A 75 -15.14 -1.72 -5.12
C LYS A 75 -15.27 -0.25 -5.54
N TYR A 76 -14.16 0.42 -5.82
CA TYR A 76 -14.17 1.84 -6.19
C TYR A 76 -14.29 2.11 -7.70
N MET A 77 -14.49 1.08 -8.51
CA MET A 77 -14.84 1.19 -9.93
C MET A 77 -16.36 1.14 -10.19
N GLY A 78 -17.18 0.88 -9.16
CA GLY A 78 -18.64 0.94 -9.29
C GLY A 78 -19.14 2.37 -9.49
N ASP A 79 -20.28 2.51 -10.17
CA ASP A 79 -20.85 3.81 -10.59
C ASP A 79 -21.13 4.78 -9.42
N ASP A 80 -21.37 4.25 -8.21
CA ASP A 80 -21.67 5.04 -7.01
C ASP A 80 -20.44 5.34 -6.13
N ALA A 81 -19.23 4.96 -6.57
CA ALA A 81 -18.02 5.13 -5.78
C ALA A 81 -17.54 6.61 -5.77
N PRO A 82 -17.04 7.12 -4.62
CA PRO A 82 -16.44 8.45 -4.59
C PRO A 82 -15.24 8.56 -5.55
N LEU A 83 -15.26 9.56 -6.44
CA LEU A 83 -14.22 9.77 -7.45
C LEU A 83 -12.82 9.90 -6.84
N GLU A 84 -12.71 10.57 -5.69
CA GLU A 84 -11.42 10.75 -4.99
C GLU A 84 -10.87 9.42 -4.46
N ALA A 85 -11.73 8.51 -3.99
CA ALA A 85 -11.32 7.18 -3.57
C ALA A 85 -10.81 6.34 -4.75
N PHE A 86 -11.48 6.45 -5.91
CA PHE A 86 -11.01 5.81 -7.14
C PHE A 86 -9.63 6.35 -7.56
N ARG A 87 -9.46 7.69 -7.59
CA ARG A 87 -8.20 8.35 -7.93
C ARG A 87 -7.07 7.92 -6.99
N LEU A 88 -7.33 7.87 -5.69
CA LEU A 88 -6.36 7.38 -4.70
C LEU A 88 -5.91 5.96 -5.02
N VAL A 89 -6.85 5.05 -5.25
CA VAL A 89 -6.53 3.65 -5.55
C VAL A 89 -5.73 3.52 -6.85
N GLN A 90 -6.12 4.25 -7.91
CA GLN A 90 -5.36 4.26 -9.17
C GLN A 90 -3.95 4.83 -9.01
N HIS A 91 -3.82 5.94 -8.27
CA HIS A 91 -2.53 6.58 -8.03
C HIS A 91 -1.60 5.64 -7.27
N LEU A 92 -2.09 5.00 -6.20
CA LEU A 92 -1.28 4.04 -5.44
C LEU A 92 -0.81 2.86 -6.28
N VAL A 93 -1.63 2.32 -7.18
CA VAL A 93 -1.20 1.25 -8.11
C VAL A 93 0.01 1.69 -8.93
N VAL A 94 -0.03 2.90 -9.49
CA VAL A 94 1.08 3.46 -10.29
C VAL A 94 2.34 3.65 -9.45
N VAL A 95 2.20 4.18 -8.23
CA VAL A 95 3.35 4.45 -7.35
C VAL A 95 3.96 3.15 -6.81
N ILE A 96 3.15 2.14 -6.50
CA ILE A 96 3.62 0.78 -6.16
C ILE A 96 4.45 0.21 -7.31
N ASP A 97 3.95 0.33 -8.54
CA ASP A 97 4.67 -0.12 -9.72
C ASP A 97 6.02 0.62 -9.89
N GLY A 98 6.05 1.92 -9.59
CA GLY A 98 7.26 2.73 -9.53
C GLY A 98 8.27 2.22 -8.49
N ALA A 99 7.81 1.97 -7.26
CA ALA A 99 8.63 1.47 -6.16
C ALA A 99 9.40 0.19 -6.54
N PHE A 100 8.70 -0.78 -7.12
CA PHE A 100 9.31 -2.04 -7.54
C PHE A 100 10.21 -1.89 -8.78
N ASN A 101 9.92 -0.94 -9.68
CA ASN A 101 10.82 -0.65 -10.79
C ASN A 101 12.15 -0.05 -10.30
N GLU A 102 12.10 0.90 -9.37
CA GLU A 102 13.30 1.51 -8.78
C GLU A 102 14.14 0.48 -8.01
N GLU A 103 13.51 -0.38 -7.22
CA GLU A 103 14.19 -1.47 -6.52
C GLU A 103 14.87 -2.43 -7.52
N ALA A 104 14.20 -2.78 -8.61
CA ALA A 104 14.78 -3.64 -9.64
C ALA A 104 15.98 -2.98 -10.34
N LEU A 105 15.95 -1.66 -10.55
CA LEU A 105 17.08 -0.90 -11.08
C LEU A 105 18.26 -0.88 -10.10
N ARG A 106 17.98 -0.65 -8.81
CA ARG A 106 18.98 -0.68 -7.73
C ARG A 106 19.71 -2.03 -7.66
N LEU A 107 18.98 -3.14 -7.76
CA LEU A 107 19.54 -4.49 -7.76
C LEU A 107 20.30 -4.87 -9.04
N LYS A 108 20.01 -4.21 -10.18
CA LYS A 108 20.76 -4.40 -11.42
C LYS A 108 22.05 -3.57 -11.49
N GLY A 109 22.08 -2.45 -10.76
CA GLY A 109 23.24 -1.57 -10.66
C GLY A 109 24.24 -1.96 -9.57
N SER A 110 23.93 -2.97 -8.75
CA SER A 110 24.76 -3.51 -7.68
C SER A 110 25.60 -4.72 -8.10
#